data_AF-A0A518ICI8-F1
#
_entry.id   AF-A0A518ICI8-F1
#
_cell.length_a   1.000
_cell.length_b   1.000
_cell.length_c   1.000
_cell.angle_alpha   90.00
_cell.angle_beta   90.00
_cell.angle_gamma   90.00
#
_symmetry.space_group_name_H-M   'P 1'
#
loop_
_entity.id
_entity.type
_entity.pdbx_description
1 polymer ?
#
loop_
_entity_poly.entity_id
_entity_poly.type
_entity_poly.pdbx_seq_one_letter_code
_entity_poly.pdbx_strand_id
1 'polypeptide(L)'
;MAHYASQTTVPVERSRAEIMGVLDRYGCDGISTHQTQAAWGIEFYVHNRKVRFAVEHPDKSDRKYSETPSGRRKRNTQSKNKAWEQDLRQIYRALCLIIKAKLEYVESGHAIFEREFMANIVDPVTGKTMGEVVQPLIEDRYEGIDNRPALFLPGPTE
;
A
#
# COMPACT_ATOMS: atom_id res chain seq x y z
N MET A 1 9.50 -8.96 -11.49
CA MET A 1 9.73 -9.49 -10.13
C MET A 1 8.53 -10.35 -9.74
N ALA A 2 8.74 -11.50 -9.09
CA ALA A 2 7.63 -12.30 -8.58
C ALA A 2 6.92 -11.53 -7.47
N HIS A 3 5.63 -11.26 -7.62
CA HIS A 3 4.85 -10.55 -6.60
C HIS A 3 4.52 -11.50 -5.46
N TYR A 4 5.02 -11.23 -4.24
CA TYR A 4 4.87 -12.12 -3.08
C TYR A 4 3.43 -12.56 -2.79
N ALA A 5 2.42 -11.74 -3.15
CA ALA A 5 1.01 -12.01 -2.91
C ALA A 5 0.19 -12.41 -4.16
N SER A 6 0.80 -12.65 -5.33
CA SER A 6 0.04 -12.86 -6.58
C SER A 6 -0.89 -14.08 -6.59
N GLN A 7 -0.59 -15.10 -5.78
CA GLN A 7 -1.39 -16.33 -5.69
C GLN A 7 -2.15 -16.46 -4.36
N THR A 8 -2.32 -15.36 -3.62
CA THR A 8 -3.03 -15.43 -2.34
C THR A 8 -4.46 -15.95 -2.51
N THR A 9 -4.86 -16.86 -1.62
CA THR A 9 -6.23 -17.38 -1.51
C THR A 9 -7.03 -16.64 -0.45
N VAL A 10 -6.41 -15.69 0.25
CA VAL A 10 -7.02 -14.92 1.33
C VAL A 10 -8.07 -13.97 0.76
N PRO A 11 -9.35 -14.06 1.17
CA PRO A 11 -10.38 -13.11 0.76
C PRO A 11 -10.05 -11.68 1.19
N VAL A 12 -10.58 -10.71 0.45
CA VAL A 12 -10.37 -9.27 0.73
C VAL A 12 -10.85 -8.91 2.14
N GLU A 13 -12.03 -9.41 2.51
CA GLU A 13 -12.68 -9.17 3.80
C GLU A 13 -11.81 -9.68 4.96
N ARG A 14 -11.16 -10.84 4.78
CA ARG A 14 -10.25 -11.39 5.79
C ARG A 14 -9.01 -10.51 5.97
N SER A 15 -8.46 -9.99 4.87
CA SER A 15 -7.31 -9.07 4.93
C SER A 15 -7.68 -7.75 5.60
N ARG A 16 -8.87 -7.21 5.31
CA ARG A 16 -9.39 -5.99 5.98
C ARG A 16 -9.60 -6.23 7.48
N ALA A 17 -10.23 -7.35 7.86
CA ALA A 17 -10.41 -7.71 9.26
C ALA A 17 -9.06 -7.87 10.00
N GLU A 18 -8.06 -8.47 9.33
CA GLU A 18 -6.71 -8.59 9.89
C GLU A 18 -6.08 -7.20 10.11
N ILE A 19 -6.21 -6.26 9.17
CA ILE A 19 -5.75 -4.88 9.34
C ILE A 19 -6.43 -4.23 10.56
N MET A 20 -7.76 -4.31 10.65
CA MET A 20 -8.50 -3.71 11.77
C MET A 20 -8.06 -4.29 13.10
N GLY A 21 -7.91 -5.62 13.20
CA GLY A 21 -7.48 -6.27 14.44
C GLY A 21 -6.03 -5.98 14.81
N VAL A 22 -5.15 -5.70 13.84
CA VAL A 22 -3.78 -5.26 14.12
C VAL A 22 -3.77 -3.84 14.67
N LEU A 23 -4.53 -2.92 14.06
CA LEU A 23 -4.60 -1.52 14.50
C LEU A 23 -5.24 -1.39 15.90
N ASP A 24 -6.26 -2.20 16.19
CA ASP A 24 -6.89 -2.28 17.51
C ASP A 24 -5.89 -2.75 18.58
N ARG A 25 -5.15 -3.84 18.30
CA ARG A 25 -4.10 -4.34 19.21
C ARG A 25 -2.96 -3.35 19.44
N TYR A 26 -2.60 -2.58 18.42
CA TYR A 26 -1.56 -1.56 18.52
C TYR A 26 -2.00 -0.34 19.36
N GLY A 27 -3.29 -0.23 19.71
CA GLY A 27 -3.80 0.83 20.56
C GLY A 27 -4.07 2.14 19.82
N CYS A 28 -4.63 2.06 18.60
CA CYS A 28 -5.06 3.26 17.88
C CYS A 28 -6.26 3.93 18.59
N ASP A 29 -6.23 5.26 18.73
CA ASP A 29 -7.28 6.05 19.42
C ASP A 29 -8.60 6.12 18.62
N GLY A 30 -8.53 5.88 17.31
CA GLY A 30 -9.69 5.88 16.44
C GLY A 30 -9.33 5.38 15.05
N ILE A 31 -10.27 4.69 14.41
CA ILE A 31 -10.11 4.12 13.07
C ILE A 31 -11.33 4.48 12.23
N SER A 32 -11.10 4.93 11.01
CA SER A 32 -12.13 5.20 10.01
C SER A 32 -11.75 4.57 8.68
N THR A 33 -12.74 4.07 7.94
CA THR A 33 -12.52 3.51 6.61
C THR A 33 -13.44 4.20 5.61
N HIS A 34 -12.95 4.36 4.40
CA HIS A 34 -13.72 4.90 3.29
C HIS A 34 -13.56 3.98 2.08
N GLN A 35 -14.66 3.65 1.42
CA GLN A 35 -14.67 2.81 0.23
C GLN A 35 -15.52 3.44 -0.86
N THR A 36 -14.96 3.47 -2.07
CA THR A 36 -15.69 3.73 -3.32
C THR A 36 -15.56 2.53 -4.25
N GLN A 37 -16.10 2.64 -5.47
CA GLN A 37 -15.84 1.64 -6.51
C GLN A 37 -14.37 1.65 -6.93
N ALA A 38 -13.74 2.83 -6.96
CA ALA A 38 -12.40 3.04 -7.49
C ALA A 38 -11.29 2.86 -6.45
N ALA A 39 -11.58 2.99 -5.15
CA ALA A 39 -10.54 2.94 -4.13
C ALA A 39 -11.07 2.50 -2.76
N TRP A 40 -10.13 2.15 -1.89
CA TRP A 40 -10.37 1.92 -0.48
C TRP A 40 -9.28 2.60 0.35
N GLY A 41 -9.68 3.27 1.42
CA GLY A 41 -8.77 3.93 2.34
C GLY A 41 -9.10 3.63 3.79
N ILE A 42 -8.07 3.70 4.62
CA ILE A 42 -8.15 3.61 6.07
C ILE A 42 -7.36 4.75 6.70
N GLU A 43 -7.97 5.40 7.68
CA GLU A 43 -7.35 6.42 8.50
C GLU A 43 -7.41 5.99 9.96
N PHE A 44 -6.34 6.26 10.71
CA PHE A 44 -6.32 6.00 12.15
C PHE A 44 -5.47 7.02 12.90
N TYR A 45 -5.78 7.20 14.18
CA TYR A 45 -4.99 8.01 15.10
C TYR A 45 -4.11 7.12 15.96
N VAL A 46 -2.83 7.46 16.03
CA VAL A 46 -1.88 6.81 16.93
C VAL A 46 -0.73 7.77 17.21
N HIS A 47 -0.17 7.74 18.43
CA HIS A 47 0.90 8.66 18.86
C HIS A 47 0.61 10.14 18.55
N ASN A 48 -0.63 10.58 18.70
CA ASN A 48 -1.07 11.94 18.37
C ASN A 48 -0.76 12.35 16.91
N ARG A 49 -0.85 11.40 15.98
CA ARG A 49 -0.73 11.60 14.53
C ARG A 49 -1.90 10.94 13.84
N LYS A 50 -2.39 11.59 12.79
CA LYS A 50 -3.34 10.99 11.85
C LYS A 50 -2.55 10.27 10.76
N VAL A 51 -2.82 8.99 10.55
CA VAL A 51 -2.18 8.18 9.50
C VAL A 51 -3.22 7.76 8.48
N ARG A 52 -2.84 7.74 7.19
CA ARG A 52 -3.68 7.29 6.08
C ARG A 52 -2.95 6.26 5.22
N PHE A 53 -3.65 5.17 4.93
CA PHE A 53 -3.32 4.26 3.84
C PHE A 53 -4.46 4.25 2.84
N ALA A 54 -4.15 4.30 1.56
CA ALA A 54 -5.12 4.19 0.48
C ALA A 54 -4.60 3.25 -0.60
N VAL A 55 -5.53 2.51 -1.21
CA VAL A 55 -5.26 1.66 -2.37
C VAL A 55 -6.32 1.91 -3.43
N GLU A 56 -5.88 1.97 -4.67
CA GLU A 56 -6.77 2.02 -5.83
C GLU A 56 -7.19 0.60 -6.21
N HIS A 57 -8.46 0.43 -6.52
CA HIS A 57 -8.96 -0.79 -7.11
C HIS A 57 -8.62 -0.81 -8.59
N PRO A 58 -8.19 -1.96 -9.13
CA PRO A 58 -7.96 -2.07 -10.55
C PRO A 58 -9.27 -1.88 -11.31
N ASP A 59 -9.21 -1.26 -12.48
CA ASP A 59 -10.39 -1.12 -13.32
C ASP A 59 -10.80 -2.49 -13.89
N LYS A 60 -12.04 -2.89 -13.62
CA LYS A 60 -12.65 -4.10 -14.21
C LYS A 60 -12.64 -4.08 -15.73
N SER A 61 -12.62 -2.90 -16.35
CA SER A 61 -12.63 -2.73 -17.80
C SER A 61 -11.26 -2.99 -18.45
N ASP A 62 -10.17 -3.02 -17.68
CA ASP A 62 -8.81 -3.16 -18.18
C ASP A 62 -8.63 -4.36 -19.13
N ARG A 63 -7.90 -4.11 -20.23
CA ARG A 63 -7.58 -5.10 -21.26
C ARG A 63 -6.87 -6.32 -20.68
N LYS A 64 -6.06 -6.17 -19.63
CA LYS A 64 -5.35 -7.28 -18.97
C LYS A 64 -6.28 -8.37 -18.41
N TYR A 65 -7.54 -8.02 -18.12
CA TYR A 65 -8.56 -8.99 -17.68
C TYR A 65 -9.39 -9.55 -18.84
N SER A 66 -9.39 -8.87 -19.99
CA SER A 66 -10.20 -9.23 -21.15
C SER A 66 -9.49 -10.23 -22.09
N GLU A 67 -8.16 -10.33 -22.03
CA GLU A 67 -7.34 -11.19 -22.91
C GLU A 67 -6.68 -12.35 -22.15
N THR A 68 -6.53 -13.52 -22.80
CA THR A 68 -5.73 -14.63 -22.26
C THR A 68 -4.25 -14.26 -22.18
N PRO A 69 -3.43 -14.90 -21.32
CA PRO A 69 -1.98 -14.62 -21.25
C PRO A 69 -1.23 -14.71 -22.58
N SER A 70 -1.72 -15.52 -23.53
CA SER A 70 -1.17 -15.63 -24.89
C SER A 70 -1.64 -14.53 -25.87
N GLY A 71 -2.54 -13.64 -25.45
CA GLY A 71 -3.16 -12.59 -26.29
C GLY A 71 -4.11 -13.10 -27.39
N ARG A 72 -4.20 -14.42 -27.62
CA ARG A 72 -4.89 -15.01 -28.77
C ARG A 72 -6.41 -15.12 -28.62
N ARG A 73 -6.96 -15.08 -27.40
CA ARG A 73 -8.40 -15.29 -27.15
C ARG A 73 -8.94 -14.31 -26.10
N LYS A 74 -10.19 -13.87 -26.29
CA LYS A 74 -10.94 -13.13 -25.26
C LYS A 74 -11.34 -14.08 -24.13
N ARG A 75 -11.20 -13.63 -22.88
CA ARG A 75 -11.68 -14.39 -21.71
C ARG A 75 -13.22 -14.33 -21.65
N ASN A 76 -13.83 -15.39 -21.11
CA ASN A 76 -15.24 -15.33 -20.73
C ASN A 76 -15.43 -14.45 -19.48
N THR A 77 -16.66 -14.00 -19.24
CA THR A 77 -17.00 -13.07 -18.14
C THR A 77 -16.58 -13.60 -16.77
N GLN A 78 -16.76 -14.91 -16.52
CA GLN A 78 -16.39 -15.53 -15.25
C GLN A 78 -14.86 -15.50 -15.02
N SER A 79 -14.07 -15.83 -16.04
CA SER A 79 -12.60 -15.81 -15.95
C SER A 79 -12.06 -14.39 -15.82
N LYS A 80 -12.72 -13.41 -16.45
CA LYS A 80 -12.42 -11.99 -16.29
C LYS A 80 -12.62 -11.55 -14.84
N ASN A 81 -13.78 -11.85 -14.25
CA ASN A 81 -14.09 -11.52 -12.85
C ASN A 81 -13.13 -12.20 -11.88
N LYS A 82 -12.83 -13.48 -12.08
CA LYS A 82 -11.90 -14.23 -11.22
C LYS A 82 -10.49 -13.63 -11.22
N ALA A 83 -10.00 -13.18 -12.37
CA ALA A 83 -8.69 -12.53 -12.46
C ALA A 83 -8.67 -11.15 -11.78
N TRP A 84 -9.73 -10.36 -11.96
CA TRP A 84 -9.87 -9.07 -11.27
C TRP A 84 -9.95 -9.23 -9.75
N GLU A 85 -10.73 -10.20 -9.26
CA GLU A 85 -10.79 -10.52 -7.83
C GLU A 85 -9.43 -10.98 -7.30
N GLN A 86 -8.63 -11.68 -8.10
CA GLN A 86 -7.30 -12.12 -7.69
C GLN A 86 -6.36 -10.93 -7.47
N ASP A 87 -6.37 -9.95 -8.38
CA ASP A 87 -5.59 -8.72 -8.23
C ASP A 87 -6.04 -7.92 -7.00
N LEU A 88 -7.35 -7.85 -6.74
CA LEU A 88 -7.84 -7.24 -5.50
C LEU A 88 -7.32 -7.95 -4.26
N ARG A 89 -7.44 -9.28 -4.18
CA ARG A 89 -6.92 -10.04 -3.03
C ARG A 89 -5.43 -9.78 -2.83
N GLN A 90 -4.66 -9.70 -3.92
CA GLN A 90 -3.23 -9.38 -3.87
C GLN A 90 -2.98 -7.99 -3.28
N ILE A 91 -3.69 -6.95 -3.74
CA ILE A 91 -3.56 -5.57 -3.24
C ILE A 91 -3.84 -5.51 -1.74
N TYR A 92 -4.96 -6.09 -1.30
CA TYR A 92 -5.33 -6.09 0.12
C TYR A 92 -4.35 -6.89 0.98
N ARG A 93 -3.83 -8.00 0.46
CA ARG A 93 -2.84 -8.77 1.20
C ARG A 93 -1.54 -8.01 1.33
N ALA A 94 -1.07 -7.37 0.26
CA ALA A 94 0.11 -6.51 0.30
C ALA A 94 -0.06 -5.36 1.29
N LEU A 95 -1.22 -4.70 1.30
CA LEU A 95 -1.54 -3.63 2.24
C LEU A 95 -1.51 -4.12 3.70
N CYS A 96 -2.12 -5.27 3.97
CA CYS A 96 -2.09 -5.88 5.30
C CYS A 96 -0.66 -6.20 5.75
N LEU A 97 0.16 -6.76 4.86
CA LEU A 97 1.55 -7.09 5.16
C LEU A 97 2.38 -5.85 5.47
N ILE A 98 2.27 -4.77 4.68
CA ILE A 98 3.07 -3.56 4.93
C ILE A 98 2.65 -2.87 6.23
N ILE A 99 1.35 -2.78 6.53
CA ILE A 99 0.90 -2.18 7.80
C ILE A 99 1.45 -2.98 8.98
N LYS A 100 1.33 -4.32 8.95
CA LYS A 100 1.88 -5.19 10.00
C LYS A 100 3.38 -5.05 10.15
N ALA A 101 4.12 -5.05 9.05
CA ALA A 101 5.57 -4.95 9.06
C ALA A 101 6.03 -3.61 9.66
N LYS A 102 5.39 -2.50 9.27
CA LYS A 102 5.70 -1.16 9.80
C LYS A 102 5.48 -1.08 11.31
N LEU A 103 4.35 -1.60 11.79
CA LEU A 103 4.02 -1.60 13.22
C LEU A 103 5.00 -2.47 14.01
N GLU A 104 5.28 -3.69 13.55
CA GLU A 104 6.26 -4.59 14.18
C GLU A 104 7.66 -3.96 14.23
N TYR A 105 8.10 -3.29 13.16
CA TYR A 105 9.41 -2.65 13.08
C TYR A 105 9.56 -1.49 14.08
N VAL A 106 8.46 -0.80 14.38
CA VAL A 106 8.41 0.24 15.42
C VAL A 106 8.36 -0.39 16.82
N GLU A 107 7.50 -1.39 17.04
CA GLU A 107 7.36 -2.09 18.33
C GLU A 107 8.65 -2.79 18.77
N SER A 108 9.38 -3.38 17.82
CA SER A 108 10.70 -3.99 18.07
C SER A 108 11.83 -2.99 18.29
N GLY A 109 11.54 -1.68 18.21
CA GLY A 109 12.51 -0.61 18.46
C GLY A 109 13.51 -0.38 17.33
N HIS A 110 13.29 -0.96 16.15
CA HIS A 110 14.17 -0.79 15.00
C HIS A 110 13.91 0.51 14.22
N ALA A 111 12.75 1.14 14.42
CA ALA A 111 12.47 2.49 13.94
C ALA A 111 11.62 3.28 14.94
N ILE A 112 11.75 4.61 14.89
CA ILE A 112 10.77 5.50 15.50
C ILE A 112 9.56 5.64 14.59
N PHE A 113 8.39 5.85 15.21
CA PHE A 113 7.11 5.89 14.51
C PHE A 113 7.08 6.93 13.38
N GLU A 114 7.51 8.16 13.64
CA GLU A 114 7.48 9.25 12.67
C GLU A 114 8.31 8.95 11.42
N ARG A 115 9.43 8.23 11.57
CA ARG A 115 10.27 7.85 10.43
C ARG A 115 9.59 6.78 9.60
N GLU A 116 9.09 5.73 10.25
CA GLU A 116 8.53 4.58 9.54
C GLU A 116 7.19 4.92 8.84
N PHE A 117 6.38 5.77 9.46
CA PHE A 117 5.08 6.18 8.94
C PHE A 117 5.10 7.53 8.22
N MET A 118 6.26 8.16 8.01
CA MET A 118 6.36 9.53 7.51
C MET A 118 5.46 9.78 6.30
N ALA A 119 5.58 8.97 5.25
CA ALA A 119 4.81 9.11 4.02
C ALA A 119 3.29 8.92 4.21
N ASN A 120 2.87 8.26 5.28
CA ASN A 120 1.48 7.96 5.61
C ASN A 120 0.87 8.96 6.61
N ILE A 121 1.69 9.78 7.28
CA ILE A 121 1.20 10.83 8.20
C ILE A 121 0.47 11.88 7.38
N VAL A 122 -0.74 12.23 7.83
CA VAL A 122 -1.59 13.26 7.25
C VAL A 122 -1.26 14.60 7.88
N ASP A 123 -0.95 15.59 7.05
CA ASP A 123 -0.85 16.98 7.46
C ASP A 123 -2.25 17.51 7.81
N PRO A 124 -2.47 17.98 9.06
CA PRO A 124 -3.78 18.47 9.50
C PRO A 124 -4.22 19.74 8.77
N VAL A 125 -3.31 20.52 8.19
CA VAL A 125 -3.63 21.77 7.49
C VAL A 125 -4.14 21.49 6.08
N THR A 126 -3.40 20.69 5.31
CA THR A 126 -3.74 20.40 3.91
C THR A 126 -4.64 19.19 3.73
N GLY A 127 -4.70 18.29 4.72
CA GLY A 127 -5.41 17.01 4.64
C GLY A 127 -4.73 15.98 3.72
N LYS A 128 -3.55 16.31 3.17
CA LYS A 128 -2.73 15.42 2.35
C LYS A 128 -1.77 14.60 3.21
N THR A 129 -1.31 13.47 2.70
CA THR A 129 -0.20 12.76 3.35
C THR A 129 1.13 13.45 3.05
N MET A 130 2.11 13.31 3.92
CA MET A 130 3.46 13.83 3.63
C MET A 130 4.06 13.16 2.39
N GLY A 131 3.66 11.91 2.08
CA GLY A 131 4.03 11.25 0.84
C GLY A 131 3.53 12.01 -0.39
N GLU A 132 2.25 12.40 -0.41
CA GLU A 132 1.65 13.19 -1.50
C GLU A 132 2.32 14.56 -1.66
N VAL A 133 2.81 15.17 -0.57
CA VAL A 133 3.49 16.47 -0.60
C VAL A 133 4.92 16.35 -1.12
N VAL A 134 5.66 15.32 -0.69
CA VAL A 134 7.10 15.19 -0.97
C VAL A 134 7.38 14.43 -2.25
N GLN A 135 6.47 13.56 -2.71
CA GLN A 135 6.68 12.74 -3.92
C GLN A 135 7.04 13.57 -5.17
N PRO A 136 6.37 14.69 -5.50
CA PRO A 136 6.75 15.52 -6.65
C PRO A 136 8.19 16.07 -6.51
N LEU A 137 8.58 16.46 -5.30
CA LEU A 137 9.93 16.95 -5.03
C LEU A 137 10.99 15.86 -5.24
N ILE A 138 10.65 14.59 -4.98
CA ILE A 138 11.55 13.46 -5.27
C ILE A 138 11.65 13.28 -6.78
N GLU A 139 10.52 13.25 -7.49
CA GLU A 139 10.48 13.07 -8.95
C GLU A 139 11.31 14.13 -9.67
N ASP A 140 11.10 15.42 -9.37
CA ASP A 140 11.86 16.56 -9.94
C ASP A 140 13.37 16.43 -9.73
N ARG A 141 13.80 15.82 -8.61
CA ARG A 141 15.22 15.70 -8.26
C ARG A 141 15.92 14.56 -8.99
N TYR A 142 15.17 13.59 -9.50
CA TYR A 142 15.70 12.48 -10.29
C TYR A 142 15.43 12.64 -11.79
N GLU A 143 14.55 13.56 -12.18
CA GLU A 143 14.31 13.90 -13.59
C GLU A 143 15.57 14.52 -14.23
N GLY A 144 15.94 14.06 -15.43
CA GLY A 144 17.06 14.61 -16.19
C GLY A 144 18.46 14.24 -15.68
N ILE A 145 18.59 13.45 -14.60
CA ILE A 145 19.88 12.91 -14.17
C ILE A 145 20.26 11.71 -15.05
N ASP A 146 21.04 11.98 -16.11
CA ASP A 146 21.52 10.97 -17.06
C ASP A 146 22.50 9.96 -16.42
N ASN A 147 23.08 10.33 -15.26
CA ASN A 147 24.02 9.51 -14.50
C ASN A 147 23.50 9.32 -13.07
N ARG A 148 22.79 8.21 -12.83
CA ARG A 148 22.24 7.85 -11.50
C ARG A 148 23.27 8.11 -10.41
N PRO A 149 22.89 8.71 -9.26
CA PRO A 149 23.80 8.88 -8.14
C PRO A 149 24.49 7.56 -7.83
N ALA A 150 25.82 7.58 -7.78
CA ALA A 150 26.59 6.38 -7.51
C ALA A 150 26.23 5.81 -6.13
N LEU A 151 26.08 4.48 -6.06
CA LEU A 151 25.72 3.78 -4.82
C LEU A 151 26.95 3.69 -3.92
N PHE A 152 27.20 4.74 -3.14
CA PHE A 152 28.21 4.74 -2.09
C PHE A 152 27.52 4.66 -0.74
N LEU A 153 27.44 3.45 -0.19
CA LEU A 153 27.12 3.27 1.21
C LEU A 153 28.42 3.42 2.00
N PRO A 154 28.54 4.38 2.95
CA PRO A 154 29.62 4.31 3.92
C PRO A 154 29.53 2.96 4.63
N GLY A 155 30.68 2.32 4.88
CA GLY A 155 30.72 1.06 5.63
C GLY A 155 30.06 1.23 7.00
N PRO A 156 29.53 0.16 7.61
CA PRO A 156 28.95 0.24 8.94
C PRO A 156 29.98 0.85 9.89
N THR A 157 29.59 1.92 10.58
CA THR A 157 30.38 2.50 11.67
C THR A 157 30.43 1.48 12.81
N GLU A 158 31.65 1.15 13.28
CA GLU A 158 31.87 0.33 14.48
C GLU A 158 31.23 0.95 15.74
#